data_AF-A0A7Y0X796-F1
#
_entry.id   AF-A0A7Y0X796-F1
#
_cell.length_a   1.000
_cell.length_b   1.000
_cell.length_c   1.000
_cell.angle_alpha   90.00
_cell.angle_beta   90.00
_cell.angle_gamma   90.00
#
_symmetry.space_group_name_H-M   'P 1'
#
loop_
_entity.id
_entity.type
_entity.pdbx_description
1 polymer ?
#
loop_
_entity_poly.entity_id
_entity_poly.type
_entity_poly.pdbx_seq_one_letter_code
_entity_poly.pdbx_strand_id
1 'polypeptide(L)'
;NADNLRKVPADAPTAFIKPRWKPLVITPEGLDRKFYEICALSELKNALRSGDIWVKGSRQFRDFDDYLLPAEKFAALKREQALPLAINPNSDQYLEERLQLLDEQLATVTRLAKDNELPDAILTESGLKITPL
;
A
#
# COMPACT_ATOMS: atom_id res chain seq x y z
N ASN A 1 -40.64 7.53 2.63
CA ASN A 1 -40.55 8.98 2.93
C ASN A 1 -40.79 9.76 1.66
N ALA A 2 -42.07 9.94 1.31
CA ALA A 2 -42.50 10.54 0.05
C ALA A 2 -42.55 12.08 0.09
N ASP A 3 -42.53 12.68 1.29
CA ASP A 3 -42.53 14.12 1.42
C ASP A 3 -41.15 14.65 1.82
N ASN A 4 -40.64 15.54 0.97
CA ASN A 4 -39.36 16.26 1.08
C ASN A 4 -39.38 17.30 2.24
N LEU A 5 -40.01 16.97 3.38
CA LEU A 5 -40.32 17.90 4.48
C LEU A 5 -39.10 18.38 5.28
N ARG A 6 -37.93 17.76 5.09
CA ARG A 6 -36.68 18.26 5.67
C ARG A 6 -35.75 18.64 4.53
N LYS A 7 -35.57 19.96 4.34
CA LYS A 7 -34.48 20.49 3.52
C LYS A 7 -33.17 20.35 4.28
N VAL A 8 -32.07 20.19 3.55
CA VAL A 8 -30.73 20.33 4.15
C VAL A 8 -30.57 21.79 4.60
N PRO A 9 -30.06 22.05 5.81
CA PRO A 9 -29.79 23.41 6.27
C PRO A 9 -28.87 24.17 5.30
N ALA A 10 -29.07 25.47 5.14
CA ALA A 10 -28.25 26.30 4.23
C ALA A 10 -26.79 26.43 4.69
N ASP A 11 -26.53 26.22 5.98
CA ASP A 11 -25.22 26.20 6.63
C ASP A 11 -24.59 24.79 6.66
N ALA A 12 -25.19 23.81 5.99
CA ALA A 12 -24.64 22.46 5.96
C ALA A 12 -23.22 22.45 5.35
N PRO A 13 -22.26 21.69 5.92
CA PRO A 13 -20.89 21.65 5.43
C PRO A 13 -20.80 21.19 3.97
N THR A 14 -20.13 21.96 3.12
CA THR A 14 -19.95 21.60 1.70
C THR A 14 -18.49 21.34 1.32
N ALA A 15 -17.56 21.50 2.27
CA ALA A 15 -16.12 21.37 2.04
C ALA A 15 -15.69 19.96 1.56
N PHE A 16 -16.42 18.92 1.96
CA PHE A 16 -16.12 17.53 1.55
C PHE A 16 -16.62 17.20 0.13
N ILE A 17 -17.43 18.07 -0.49
CA ILE A 17 -18.07 17.80 -1.79
C ILE A 17 -17.04 17.98 -2.91
N LYS A 18 -16.59 16.84 -3.46
CA LYS A 18 -15.67 16.81 -4.61
C LYS A 18 -16.31 17.39 -5.88
N PRO A 19 -15.52 17.95 -6.83
CA PRO A 19 -16.04 18.59 -8.05
C PRO A 19 -17.06 17.75 -8.82
N ARG A 20 -16.88 16.43 -8.90
CA ARG A 20 -17.81 15.50 -9.57
C ARG A 20 -19.23 15.49 -8.99
N TRP A 21 -19.38 15.78 -7.68
CA TRP A 21 -20.66 15.77 -6.98
C TRP A 21 -21.34 17.13 -7.04
N LYS A 22 -20.59 18.23 -7.20
CA LYS A 22 -21.12 19.60 -7.15
C LYS A 22 -22.33 19.81 -8.08
N PRO A 23 -22.35 19.36 -9.35
CA PRO A 23 -23.50 19.55 -10.23
C PRO A 23 -24.77 18.82 -9.78
N LEU A 24 -24.64 17.76 -8.98
CA LEU A 24 -25.76 16.96 -8.48
C LEU A 24 -26.25 17.44 -7.11
N VAL A 25 -25.33 17.91 -6.27
CA VAL A 25 -25.60 18.27 -4.87
C VAL A 25 -26.01 19.74 -4.73
N ILE A 26 -25.42 20.64 -5.52
CA ILE A 26 -25.65 22.08 -5.45
C ILE A 26 -26.58 22.46 -6.60
N THR A 27 -27.80 22.87 -6.28
CA THR A 27 -28.80 23.30 -7.25
C THR A 27 -29.15 24.78 -7.05
N PRO A 28 -29.79 25.46 -8.02
CA PRO A 28 -30.25 26.83 -7.86
C PRO A 28 -31.21 27.03 -6.68
N GLU A 29 -31.92 25.98 -6.27
CA GLU A 29 -32.89 26.00 -5.15
C GLU A 29 -32.25 25.68 -3.79
N GLY A 30 -30.94 25.40 -3.77
CA GLY A 30 -30.18 24.99 -2.59
C GLY A 30 -29.58 23.59 -2.73
N LEU A 31 -29.28 22.97 -1.58
CA LEU A 31 -28.70 21.63 -1.56
C LEU A 31 -29.77 20.57 -1.84
N ASP A 32 -29.55 19.74 -2.86
CA ASP A 32 -30.38 18.56 -3.07
C ASP A 32 -30.08 17.56 -1.95
N ARG A 33 -31.09 17.28 -1.13
CA ARG A 33 -30.95 16.43 0.04
C ARG A 33 -30.47 15.02 -0.29
N LYS A 34 -31.02 14.40 -1.33
CA LYS A 34 -30.72 13.00 -1.65
C LYS A 34 -29.28 12.88 -2.12
N PHE A 35 -28.87 13.77 -3.03
CA PHE A 35 -27.50 13.78 -3.51
C PHE A 35 -26.51 14.21 -2.42
N TYR A 36 -26.89 15.12 -1.53
CA TYR A 36 -26.06 15.51 -0.39
C TYR A 36 -25.81 14.33 0.56
N GLU A 37 -26.85 13.59 0.95
CA GLU A 37 -26.74 12.41 1.82
C GLU A 37 -25.89 11.30 1.16
N ILE A 38 -26.12 11.01 -0.12
CA ILE A 38 -25.34 10.01 -0.86
C ILE A 38 -23.87 10.44 -0.99
N CYS A 39 -23.62 11.72 -1.28
CA CYS A 39 -22.29 12.29 -1.37
C CYS A 39 -21.56 12.15 -0.03
N ALA A 40 -22.20 12.54 1.08
CA ALA A 40 -21.62 12.45 2.42
C ALA A 40 -21.20 11.02 2.77
N LEU A 41 -22.10 10.04 2.56
CA LEU A 41 -21.79 8.64 2.84
C LEU A 41 -20.70 8.08 1.91
N SER A 42 -20.72 8.46 0.64
CA SER A 42 -19.74 8.01 -0.34
C SER A 42 -18.35 8.56 -0.05
N GLU A 43 -18.24 9.85 0.28
CA GLU A 43 -16.96 10.46 0.61
C GLU A 43 -16.44 10.01 1.97
N LEU A 44 -17.30 9.79 2.98
CA LEU A 44 -16.89 9.18 4.24
C LEU A 44 -16.32 7.76 4.02
N LYS A 45 -17.02 6.92 3.23
CA LYS A 45 -16.52 5.58 2.88
C LYS A 45 -15.16 5.64 2.19
N ASN A 46 -14.98 6.60 1.27
CA ASN A 46 -13.70 6.76 0.58
C ASN A 46 -12.59 7.18 1.54
N ALA A 47 -12.85 8.15 2.42
CA ALA A 47 -11.89 8.65 3.40
C ALA A 47 -11.49 7.58 4.42
N LEU A 48 -12.44 6.76 4.88
CA LEU A 48 -12.16 5.59 5.73
C LEU A 48 -11.29 4.54 5.02
N ARG A 49 -11.48 4.37 3.70
CA ARG A 49 -10.73 3.40 2.90
C ARG A 49 -9.32 3.89 2.56
N SER A 50 -9.14 5.18 2.32
CA SER A 50 -7.82 5.79 2.06
C SER A 50 -7.00 5.98 3.34
N GLY A 51 -7.64 5.96 4.51
CA GLY A 51 -6.99 6.26 5.79
C GLY A 51 -6.96 7.75 6.12
N ASP A 52 -7.60 8.62 5.31
CA ASP A 52 -7.72 10.06 5.60
C ASP A 52 -8.58 10.32 6.85
N ILE A 53 -9.49 9.38 7.16
CA ILE A 53 -10.28 9.35 8.40
C ILE A 53 -10.07 7.99 9.05
N TRP A 54 -9.91 8.00 10.36
CA TRP A 54 -9.89 6.80 11.19
C TRP A 54 -10.94 6.92 12.31
N VAL A 55 -11.26 5.78 12.92
CA VAL A 55 -12.24 5.68 13.99
C VAL A 55 -11.58 5.08 15.22
N LYS A 56 -11.57 5.85 16.31
CA LYS A 56 -11.01 5.40 17.59
C LYS A 56 -11.66 4.08 18.03
N GLY A 57 -10.83 3.08 18.32
CA GLY A 57 -11.28 1.74 18.74
C GLY A 57 -11.72 0.83 17.59
N SER A 58 -11.76 1.31 16.34
CA SER A 58 -12.01 0.45 15.18
C SER A 58 -10.80 -0.42 14.89
N ARG A 59 -11.04 -1.71 14.65
CA ARG A 59 -10.00 -2.63 14.15
C ARG A 59 -9.78 -2.48 12.65
N GLN A 60 -10.82 -2.15 11.90
CA GLN A 60 -10.78 -2.06 10.44
C GLN A 60 -10.33 -0.68 9.94
N PHE A 61 -10.71 0.38 10.65
CA PHE A 61 -10.40 1.77 10.32
C PHE A 61 -9.58 2.41 11.44
N ARG A 62 -8.47 1.75 11.79
CA ARG A 62 -7.53 2.23 12.81
C ARG A 62 -6.70 3.39 12.25
N ASP A 63 -6.19 4.23 13.15
CA ASP A 63 -5.16 5.21 12.80
C ASP A 63 -3.98 4.51 12.11
N PHE A 64 -3.49 5.10 11.01
CA PHE A 64 -2.36 4.56 10.28
C PHE A 64 -1.08 4.67 11.11
N ASP A 65 -0.93 5.74 11.89
CA ASP A 65 0.25 6.00 12.70
C ASP A 65 0.42 4.93 13.81
N ASP A 66 -0.67 4.29 14.25
CA ASP A 66 -0.62 3.17 15.20
C ASP A 66 0.10 1.93 14.66
N TYR A 67 0.21 1.79 13.33
CA TYR A 67 0.98 0.69 12.71
C TYR A 67 2.45 1.02 12.54
N LEU A 68 2.81 2.30 12.62
CA LEU A 68 4.17 2.75 12.42
C LEU A 68 4.96 2.68 13.72
N LEU A 69 6.26 2.49 13.59
CA LEU A 69 7.15 2.68 14.73
C LEU A 69 7.17 4.19 15.06
N PRO A 70 6.90 4.59 16.32
CA PRO A 70 6.94 6.01 16.70
C PRO A 70 8.30 6.63 16.34
N ALA A 71 8.28 7.85 15.81
CA ALA A 71 9.49 8.51 15.29
C ALA A 71 10.62 8.60 16.33
N GLU A 72 10.28 8.86 17.59
CA GLU A 72 11.25 8.88 18.70
C GLU A 72 11.90 7.52 18.93
N LYS A 73 11.09 6.45 18.92
CA LYS A 73 11.57 5.08 19.07
C LYS A 73 12.42 4.66 17.87
N PHE A 74 12.02 5.03 16.65
CA PHE A 74 12.83 4.81 15.46
C PHE A 74 14.18 5.52 15.54
N ALA A 75 14.20 6.79 15.95
CA ALA A 75 15.43 7.56 16.10
C ALA A 75 16.37 6.95 17.15
N ALA A 76 15.83 6.44 18.26
CA ALA A 76 16.61 5.72 19.26
C ALA A 76 17.23 4.43 18.68
N LEU A 77 16.42 3.55 18.08
CA LEU A 77 16.91 2.30 17.48
C LEU A 77 17.94 2.53 16.38
N LYS A 78 17.76 3.58 15.57
CA LYS A 78 18.70 3.94 14.51
C LYS A 78 20.05 4.39 15.08
N ARG A 79 20.05 5.18 16.16
CA ARG A 79 21.27 5.63 16.83
C ARG A 79 22.02 4.46 17.47
N GLU A 80 21.29 3.51 18.03
CA GLU A 80 21.83 2.31 18.67
C GLU A 80 22.21 1.21 17.68
N GLN A 81 22.00 1.41 16.37
CA GLN A 81 22.15 0.38 15.33
C GLN A 81 21.38 -0.92 15.64
N ALA A 82 20.29 -0.82 16.41
CA ALA A 82 19.50 -1.94 16.92
C ALA A 82 18.18 -2.11 16.13
N LEU A 83 18.11 -1.58 14.92
CA LEU A 83 16.94 -1.80 14.06
C LEU A 83 16.82 -3.30 13.76
N PRO A 84 15.62 -3.90 13.93
CA PRO A 84 15.41 -5.33 13.72
C PRO A 84 15.33 -5.65 12.22
N LEU A 85 16.45 -5.44 11.51
CA LEU A 85 16.59 -5.75 10.10
C LEU A 85 17.27 -7.11 9.99
N ALA A 86 16.72 -7.98 9.14
CA ALA A 86 17.29 -9.29 8.86
C ALA A 86 18.51 -9.24 7.92
N ILE A 87 18.95 -8.04 7.55
CA ILE A 87 20.05 -7.79 6.63
C ILE A 87 21.06 -6.85 7.26
N ASN A 88 22.27 -6.87 6.74
CA ASN A 88 23.29 -5.91 7.11
C ASN A 88 22.83 -4.49 6.74
N PRO A 89 22.72 -3.55 7.70
CA PRO A 89 22.31 -2.18 7.42
C PRO A 89 23.40 -1.35 6.72
N ASN A 90 24.64 -1.85 6.64
CA ASN A 90 25.70 -1.24 5.85
C ASN A 90 25.51 -1.61 4.37
N SER A 91 25.23 -0.61 3.54
CA SER A 91 24.95 -0.78 2.11
C SER A 91 26.09 -1.46 1.37
N ASP A 92 27.31 -1.03 1.63
CA ASP A 92 28.48 -1.43 0.84
C ASP A 92 28.82 -2.88 1.15
N GLN A 93 28.82 -3.23 2.43
CA GLN A 93 29.06 -4.60 2.88
C GLN A 93 27.94 -5.54 2.45
N TYR A 94 26.68 -5.11 2.55
CA TYR A 94 25.56 -5.90 2.04
C TYR A 94 25.70 -6.18 0.54
N LEU A 95 26.03 -5.17 -0.26
CA LEU A 95 26.21 -5.34 -1.70
C LEU A 95 27.37 -6.28 -2.03
N GLU A 96 28.49 -6.16 -1.33
CA GLU A 96 29.63 -7.07 -1.49
C GLU A 96 29.24 -8.52 -1.18
N GLU A 97 28.59 -8.77 -0.05
CA GLU A 97 28.10 -10.10 0.33
C GLU A 97 27.12 -10.67 -0.72
N ARG A 98 26.22 -9.84 -1.27
CA ARG A 98 25.27 -10.26 -2.30
C ARG A 98 25.93 -10.57 -3.64
N LEU A 99 26.97 -9.82 -4.03
CA LEU A 99 27.73 -10.07 -5.24
C LEU A 99 28.56 -11.36 -5.13
N GLN A 100 29.22 -11.57 -3.99
CA GLN A 100 29.96 -12.81 -3.73
C GLN A 100 29.05 -14.03 -3.79
N LEU A 101 27.89 -13.97 -3.12
CA LEU A 101 26.89 -15.04 -3.19
C LEU A 101 26.41 -15.29 -4.62
N LEU A 102 26.18 -14.21 -5.40
CA LEU A 102 25.79 -14.34 -6.79
C LEU A 102 26.85 -15.08 -7.61
N ASP A 103 28.12 -14.71 -7.47
CA ASP A 103 29.22 -15.35 -8.18
C ASP A 103 29.36 -16.83 -7.82
N GLU A 104 29.23 -17.19 -6.54
CA GLU A 104 29.23 -18.59 -6.09
C GLU A 104 28.09 -19.41 -6.70
N GLN A 105 26.88 -18.83 -6.73
CA GLN A 105 25.72 -19.49 -7.34
C GLN A 105 25.86 -19.62 -8.85
N LEU A 106 26.39 -18.59 -9.53
CA LEU A 106 26.68 -18.66 -10.97
C LEU A 106 27.72 -19.72 -11.29
N ALA A 107 28.79 -19.83 -10.49
CA ALA A 107 29.80 -20.87 -10.65
C ALA A 107 29.19 -22.27 -10.46
N THR A 108 28.33 -22.42 -9.45
CA THR A 108 27.60 -23.69 -9.18
C THR A 108 26.68 -24.06 -10.34
N VAL A 109 25.86 -23.12 -10.81
CA VAL A 109 24.98 -23.32 -11.96
C VAL A 109 25.78 -23.65 -13.21
N THR A 110 26.90 -22.96 -13.46
CA THR A 110 27.76 -23.23 -14.63
C THR A 110 28.30 -24.66 -14.60
N ARG A 111 28.73 -25.16 -13.44
CA ARG A 111 29.20 -26.54 -13.26
C ARG A 111 28.07 -27.54 -13.53
N LEU A 112 26.93 -27.37 -12.86
CA LEU A 112 25.77 -28.27 -13.03
C LEU A 112 25.22 -28.25 -14.47
N ALA A 113 25.23 -27.08 -15.13
CA ALA A 113 24.84 -26.96 -16.52
C ALA A 113 25.74 -27.77 -17.45
N LYS A 114 27.06 -27.74 -17.21
CA LYS A 114 28.04 -28.50 -17.99
C LYS A 114 27.86 -30.01 -17.81
N ASP A 115 27.58 -30.44 -16.60
CA ASP A 115 27.39 -31.85 -16.25
C ASP A 115 25.96 -32.35 -16.54
N ASN A 116 25.08 -31.46 -17.01
CA ASN A 116 23.65 -31.69 -17.27
C ASN A 116 22.87 -32.17 -16.03
N GLU A 117 23.28 -31.69 -14.85
CA GLU A 117 22.75 -32.03 -13.52
C GLU A 117 21.87 -30.91 -12.93
N LEU A 118 21.46 -29.94 -13.74
CA LEU A 118 20.55 -28.90 -13.28
C LEU A 118 19.18 -29.53 -12.95
N PRO A 119 18.62 -29.29 -11.74
CA PRO A 119 17.44 -30.03 -11.25
C PRO A 119 16.17 -29.81 -12.10
N ASP A 120 15.98 -28.62 -12.67
CA ASP A 120 14.77 -28.25 -13.43
C ASP A 120 15.08 -27.68 -14.82
N ALA A 121 16.33 -27.78 -15.27
CA ALA A 121 16.77 -27.17 -16.52
C ALA A 121 17.77 -28.05 -17.26
N ILE A 122 17.74 -28.00 -18.59
CA ILE A 122 18.70 -28.68 -19.47
C ILE A 122 19.17 -27.64 -20.49
N LEU A 123 20.49 -27.54 -20.67
CA LEU A 123 21.08 -26.75 -21.75
C LEU A 123 21.36 -27.66 -22.94
N THR A 124 20.64 -27.45 -24.05
CA THR A 124 20.85 -28.14 -25.33
C THR A 124 21.41 -27.18 -26.38
N GLU A 125 21.89 -27.70 -27.51
CA GLU A 125 22.36 -26.87 -28.64
C GLU A 125 21.29 -25.91 -29.17
N SER A 126 20.01 -26.24 -28.99
CA SER A 126 18.85 -25.43 -29.33
C SER A 126 18.44 -24.40 -28.26
N GLY A 127 19.10 -24.37 -27.10
CA GLY A 127 18.86 -23.40 -26.03
C GLY A 127 18.55 -24.01 -24.66
N LEU A 128 18.01 -23.17 -23.77
CA LEU A 128 17.62 -23.55 -22.41
C LEU A 128 16.21 -24.14 -22.38
N LYS A 129 16.07 -25.38 -21.94
CA LYS A 129 14.77 -26.02 -21.68
C LYS A 129 14.54 -26.11 -20.17
N ILE A 130 13.52 -25.42 -19.67
CA ILE A 130 13.10 -25.45 -18.27
C ILE A 130 11.89 -26.39 -18.15
N THR A 131 11.91 -27.30 -17.19
CA THR A 131 10.75 -28.14 -16.86
C THR A 131 10.08 -27.52 -15.63
N PRO A 132 8.85 -27.01 -15.72
CA PRO A 132 8.20 -26.37 -14.57
C PRO A 132 7.81 -27.41 -13.52
N LEU A 133 7.86 -26.98 -12.24
CA LEU A 133 7.33 -27.70 -11.07
C LEU A 133 5.81 -27.60 -10.98
#